data_AF-A0A2G5UNG2-F1
#
_entry.id   AF-A0A2G5UNG2-F1
#
_cell.length_a   1.000
_cell.length_b   1.000
_cell.length_c   1.000
_cell.angle_alpha   90.00
_cell.angle_beta   90.00
_cell.angle_gamma   90.00
#
_symmetry.space_group_name_H-M   'P 1'
#
loop_
_entity.id
_entity.type
_entity.pdbx_description
1 polymer ?
#
loop_
_entity_poly.entity_id
_entity_poly.type
_entity_poly.pdbx_seq_one_letter_code
_entity_poly.pdbx_strand_id
1 'polypeptide(L)'
;MPLERYKEKDEFVCIYYGGAYAARIQSVHEAPEGSDSEGFYIVHYQGWAKRFDEKVLFEEQEERMFPGTLEDYHAKFGVPNYQKLKKTPKKKSTVTRYASSDDEAAPSAKKSAKLKKTPKRQSTVPREPATVASDADEAPSAKKSTKRKKFPYPMVSTNFELPPALATMLVDDYTAIRKGFVSKIPAEHSVDRIITDYIKTLPAKNEDLEKIDDVVIEYDSTDIRITNLALICTARGVADYFNAVCGSSFQLLYHQERHQHLELIRMKALEMNLPAHAAVNTVVDRGFRHSEEYGIIHLVRLLSKLPELLGHTNWEQRILSRIMFGIRDLVGFLDKNWSHYHKKNEMYESSAKSKVELCEKSEKSEKSEKKSRKSAKNEQSAVEIRF
;
A
#
# COMPACT_ATOMS: atom_id res chain seq x y z
N MET A 1 -14.30 -1.10 41.14
CA MET A 1 -15.30 -2.14 41.44
C MET A 1 -15.31 -3.08 40.25
N PRO A 2 -15.23 -4.40 40.43
CA PRO A 2 -15.26 -5.31 39.28
C PRO A 2 -16.59 -5.12 38.54
N LEU A 3 -16.53 -4.80 37.24
CA LEU A 3 -17.73 -4.69 36.40
C LEU A 3 -18.43 -6.05 36.37
N GLU A 4 -19.76 -6.05 36.54
CA GLU A 4 -20.56 -7.26 36.34
C GLU A 4 -20.38 -7.77 34.90
N ARG A 5 -20.11 -9.07 34.77
CA ARG A 5 -19.99 -9.74 33.46
C ARG A 5 -21.37 -9.89 32.82
N TYR A 6 -21.45 -9.63 31.53
CA TYR A 6 -22.69 -9.79 30.76
C TYR A 6 -23.01 -11.27 30.52
N LYS A 7 -24.30 -11.60 30.48
CA LYS A 7 -24.81 -12.96 30.26
C LYS A 7 -25.30 -13.15 28.82
N GLU A 8 -25.46 -14.41 28.42
CA GLU A 8 -26.02 -14.73 27.10
C GLU A 8 -27.39 -14.06 26.92
N LYS A 9 -27.59 -13.46 25.74
CA LYS A 9 -28.77 -12.67 25.34
C LYS A 9 -28.93 -11.31 26.04
N ASP A 10 -28.00 -10.88 26.87
CA ASP A 10 -28.02 -9.51 27.37
C ASP A 10 -27.85 -8.53 26.20
N GLU A 11 -28.65 -7.46 26.22
CA GLU A 11 -28.60 -6.37 25.25
C GLU A 11 -27.80 -5.20 25.81
N PHE A 12 -26.90 -4.67 25.00
CA PHE A 12 -25.98 -3.60 25.37
C PHE A 12 -25.55 -2.82 24.13
N VAL A 13 -24.70 -1.80 24.33
CA VAL A 13 -24.11 -1.03 23.24
C VAL A 13 -22.65 -1.43 23.08
N CYS A 14 -22.28 -1.90 21.90
CA CYS A 14 -20.91 -2.27 21.57
C CYS A 14 -20.28 -1.22 20.64
N ILE A 15 -19.04 -0.81 20.94
CA ILE A 15 -18.24 0.02 20.04
C ILE A 15 -17.54 -0.87 19.01
N TYR A 16 -17.87 -0.63 17.74
CA TYR A 16 -17.27 -1.28 16.58
C TYR A 16 -16.67 -0.23 15.66
N TYR A 17 -15.34 -0.25 15.49
CA TYR A 17 -14.59 0.74 14.72
C TYR A 17 -14.96 2.21 15.05
N GLY A 18 -15.16 2.51 16.33
CA GLY A 18 -15.49 3.86 16.81
C GLY A 18 -16.96 4.27 16.65
N GLY A 19 -17.82 3.40 16.12
CA GLY A 19 -19.27 3.59 16.09
C GLY A 19 -19.96 2.77 17.19
N ALA A 20 -20.97 3.35 17.84
CA ALA A 20 -21.79 2.65 18.82
C ALA A 20 -22.95 1.92 18.12
N TYR A 21 -23.12 0.64 18.43
CA TYR A 21 -24.18 -0.20 17.87
C TYR A 21 -24.91 -0.97 18.96
N ALA A 22 -26.23 -1.12 18.81
CA ALA A 22 -26.99 -2.04 19.64
C ALA A 22 -26.57 -3.48 19.33
N ALA A 23 -26.14 -4.21 20.34
CA ALA A 23 -25.63 -5.56 20.23
C ALA A 23 -26.20 -6.46 21.33
N ARG A 24 -26.05 -7.77 21.13
CA ARG A 24 -26.43 -8.79 22.10
C ARG A 24 -25.34 -9.85 22.23
N ILE A 25 -25.26 -10.48 23.39
CA ILE A 25 -24.36 -11.63 23.56
C ILE A 25 -24.98 -12.86 22.93
N GLN A 26 -24.26 -13.44 21.97
CA GLN A 26 -24.64 -14.68 21.31
C GLN A 26 -24.15 -15.90 22.09
N SER A 27 -22.92 -15.88 22.58
CA SER A 27 -22.37 -16.91 23.46
C SER A 27 -21.26 -16.37 24.35
N VAL A 28 -21.12 -16.95 25.53
CA VAL A 28 -20.02 -16.65 26.46
C VAL A 28 -19.07 -17.85 26.48
N HIS A 29 -17.77 -17.61 26.32
CA HIS A 29 -16.75 -18.64 26.38
C HIS A 29 -15.75 -18.31 27.50
N GLU A 30 -15.87 -19.03 28.60
CA GLU A 30 -14.92 -18.96 29.70
C GLU A 30 -13.69 -19.83 29.37
N ALA A 31 -12.51 -19.34 29.72
CA ALA A 31 -11.28 -20.08 29.53
C ALA A 31 -11.11 -21.14 30.65
N PRO A 32 -10.46 -22.27 30.37
CA PRO A 32 -10.22 -23.29 31.39
C PRO A 32 -9.34 -22.76 32.53
N GLU A 33 -9.60 -23.23 33.76
CA GLU A 33 -8.83 -22.83 34.95
C GLU A 33 -7.33 -23.08 34.74
N GLY A 34 -6.53 -22.00 34.72
CA GLY A 34 -5.07 -22.05 34.56
C GLY A 34 -4.52 -21.48 33.25
N SER A 35 -5.34 -20.92 32.36
CA SER A 35 -4.85 -20.15 31.19
C SER A 35 -4.73 -18.66 31.48
N ASP A 36 -3.74 -17.99 30.89
CA ASP A 36 -3.52 -16.53 30.98
C ASP A 36 -4.66 -15.66 30.38
N SER A 37 -5.67 -16.27 29.75
CA SER A 37 -6.81 -15.55 29.17
C SER A 37 -8.05 -15.73 30.05
N GLU A 38 -8.77 -14.65 30.34
CA GLU A 38 -9.98 -14.72 31.17
C GLU A 38 -11.23 -15.26 30.45
N GLY A 39 -11.20 -15.32 29.11
CA GLY A 39 -12.34 -15.72 28.27
C GLY A 39 -12.77 -14.65 27.26
N PHE A 40 -13.84 -14.92 26.51
CA PHE A 40 -14.38 -14.02 25.49
C PHE A 40 -15.89 -14.14 25.28
N TYR A 41 -16.49 -13.06 24.78
CA TYR A 41 -17.87 -12.99 24.31
C TYR A 41 -17.93 -13.11 22.79
N ILE A 42 -18.96 -13.76 22.26
CA ILE A 42 -19.37 -13.61 20.86
C ILE A 42 -20.53 -12.62 20.81
N VAL A 43 -20.30 -11.47 20.18
CA VAL A 43 -21.23 -10.34 20.12
C VAL A 43 -21.91 -10.30 18.76
N HIS A 44 -23.24 -10.27 18.77
CA HIS A 44 -24.06 -10.13 17.56
C HIS A 44 -24.68 -8.72 17.48
N TYR A 45 -24.41 -8.03 16.39
CA TYR A 45 -24.95 -6.70 16.14
C TYR A 45 -26.38 -6.75 15.60
N GLN A 46 -27.27 -5.94 16.18
CA GLN A 46 -28.69 -5.96 15.80
C GLN A 46 -28.87 -5.51 14.33
N GLY A 47 -29.45 -6.40 13.52
CA GLY A 47 -29.69 -6.16 12.09
C GLY A 47 -28.52 -6.53 11.18
N TRP A 48 -27.45 -7.11 11.72
CA TRP A 48 -26.29 -7.59 10.97
C TRP A 48 -26.44 -9.10 10.69
N ALA A 49 -25.74 -9.60 9.67
CA ALA A 49 -25.68 -11.03 9.40
C ALA A 49 -24.69 -11.72 10.35
N LYS A 50 -24.95 -13.00 10.70
CA LYS A 50 -24.10 -13.79 11.62
C LYS A 50 -22.61 -13.86 11.27
N ARG A 51 -22.26 -13.68 9.98
CA ARG A 51 -20.85 -13.64 9.54
C ARG A 51 -20.07 -12.44 10.09
N PHE A 52 -20.77 -11.46 10.67
CA PHE A 52 -20.20 -10.28 11.31
C PHE A 52 -20.30 -10.35 12.83
N ASP A 53 -20.56 -11.53 13.39
CA ASP A 53 -20.46 -11.75 14.83
C ASP A 53 -18.99 -11.57 15.23
N GLU A 54 -18.76 -10.81 16.30
CA GLU A 54 -17.42 -10.43 16.72
C GLU A 54 -17.02 -11.16 18.00
N LYS A 55 -15.73 -11.53 18.10
CA LYS A 55 -15.14 -12.04 19.32
C LYS A 55 -14.57 -10.88 20.14
N VAL A 56 -15.16 -10.58 21.29
CA VAL A 56 -14.72 -9.53 22.22
C VAL A 56 -14.14 -10.18 23.46
N LEU A 57 -12.87 -9.89 23.78
CA LEU A 57 -12.21 -10.43 24.98
C LEU A 57 -12.81 -9.82 26.24
N PHE A 58 -12.80 -10.54 27.37
CA PHE A 58 -13.35 -10.02 28.63
C PHE A 58 -12.63 -8.74 29.10
N GLU A 59 -11.34 -8.62 28.85
CA GLU A 59 -10.54 -7.42 29.14
C GLU A 59 -11.00 -6.19 28.34
N GLU A 60 -11.55 -6.39 27.13
CA GLU A 60 -12.06 -5.31 26.28
C GLU A 60 -13.48 -4.86 26.67
N GLN A 61 -14.10 -5.51 27.66
CA GLN A 61 -15.48 -5.22 28.07
C GLN A 61 -15.64 -3.76 28.51
N GLU A 62 -14.70 -3.23 29.32
CA GLU A 62 -14.81 -1.88 29.89
C GLU A 62 -14.70 -0.77 28.84
N GLU A 63 -13.91 -1.01 27.79
CA GLU A 63 -13.66 -0.02 26.74
C GLU A 63 -14.71 -0.08 25.62
N ARG A 64 -15.30 -1.25 25.38
CA ARG A 64 -16.12 -1.51 24.20
C ARG A 64 -17.59 -1.78 24.48
N MET A 65 -17.97 -2.24 25.68
CA MET A 65 -19.32 -2.73 25.97
C MET A 65 -20.00 -1.89 27.05
N PHE A 66 -20.92 -1.03 26.64
CA PHE A 66 -21.61 -0.10 27.53
C PHE A 66 -23.04 -0.58 27.84
N PRO A 67 -23.46 -0.55 29.12
CA PRO A 67 -24.79 -0.98 29.50
C PRO A 67 -25.85 0.04 29.08
N GLY A 68 -27.02 -0.45 28.70
CA GLY A 68 -28.18 0.36 28.31
C GLY A 68 -28.48 0.33 26.82
N THR A 69 -29.36 1.22 26.38
CA THR A 69 -29.77 1.28 24.97
C THR A 69 -28.85 2.20 24.16
N LEU A 70 -28.86 2.05 22.84
CA LEU A 70 -28.12 2.93 21.94
C LEU A 70 -28.54 4.40 22.09
N GLU A 71 -29.79 4.66 22.46
CA GLU A 71 -30.30 6.00 22.73
C GLU A 71 -29.68 6.60 24.00
N ASP A 72 -29.56 5.81 25.07
CA ASP A 72 -28.93 6.22 26.33
C ASP A 72 -27.44 6.50 26.15
N TYR A 73 -26.76 5.67 25.37
CA TYR A 73 -25.34 5.87 25.05
C TYR A 73 -25.12 7.16 24.27
N HIS A 74 -25.93 7.41 23.24
CA HIS A 74 -25.87 8.65 22.46
C HIS A 74 -26.25 9.91 23.28
N ALA A 75 -27.13 9.78 24.26
CA ALA A 75 -27.46 10.89 25.16
C ALA A 75 -26.30 11.24 26.10
N LYS A 76 -25.55 10.24 26.57
CA LYS A 76 -24.40 10.42 27.49
C LYS A 76 -23.12 10.85 26.77
N PHE A 77 -22.83 10.28 25.60
CA PHE A 77 -21.55 10.46 24.90
C PHE A 77 -21.66 11.27 23.59
N GLY A 78 -22.88 11.70 23.23
CA GLY A 78 -23.16 12.39 21.97
C GLY A 78 -23.38 11.41 20.81
N VAL A 79 -24.05 11.87 19.75
CA VAL A 79 -24.35 11.07 18.56
C VAL A 79 -23.25 11.27 17.51
N PRO A 80 -22.48 10.25 17.10
CA PRO A 80 -21.97 10.21 15.75
C PRO A 80 -23.20 10.05 14.85
N ASN A 81 -23.64 11.15 14.22
CA ASN A 81 -24.93 11.19 13.52
C ASN A 81 -24.97 10.24 12.32
N TYR A 82 -25.48 9.03 12.55
CA TYR A 82 -25.91 8.10 11.50
C TYR A 82 -27.23 7.44 11.87
N GLN A 83 -28.31 8.21 11.91
CA GLN A 83 -29.66 7.62 11.92
C GLN A 83 -30.63 8.39 11.04
N LYS A 84 -31.04 7.72 9.96
CA LYS A 84 -32.45 7.49 9.59
C LYS A 84 -32.51 6.32 8.61
N LEU A 85 -32.46 5.11 9.13
CA LEU A 85 -33.06 3.95 8.47
C LEU A 85 -34.50 3.81 8.98
N LYS A 86 -35.41 3.46 8.06
CA LYS A 86 -36.85 3.05 8.18
C LYS A 86 -37.75 3.99 7.34
N LYS A 87 -38.62 3.54 6.43
CA LYS A 87 -39.30 2.23 6.24
C LYS A 87 -39.69 2.04 4.76
N THR A 88 -39.60 0.82 4.22
CA THR A 88 -40.49 0.37 3.13
C THR A 88 -41.33 -0.82 3.60
N PRO A 89 -42.61 -0.90 3.19
CA PRO A 89 -43.57 -1.82 3.78
C PRO A 89 -43.45 -3.24 3.20
N LYS A 90 -43.75 -4.21 4.06
CA LYS A 90 -43.86 -5.64 3.76
C LYS A 90 -44.97 -5.90 2.72
N LYS A 91 -44.69 -6.73 1.73
CA LYS A 91 -45.68 -7.67 1.16
C LYS A 91 -45.18 -9.11 1.33
N LYS A 92 -45.88 -9.84 2.20
CA LYS A 92 -46.12 -11.31 2.08
C LYS A 92 -46.88 -11.51 0.75
N SER A 93 -46.79 -12.57 -0.03
CA SER A 93 -46.61 -14.02 0.12
C SER A 93 -46.25 -14.55 -1.32
N THR A 94 -45.88 -15.77 -1.65
CA THR A 94 -46.11 -17.10 -1.09
C THR A 94 -45.04 -18.04 -1.66
N VAL A 95 -44.66 -18.99 -0.82
CA VAL A 95 -43.73 -20.11 -0.99
C VAL A 95 -44.12 -21.06 -2.13
N THR A 96 -43.11 -21.57 -2.87
CA THR A 96 -42.86 -23.00 -3.19
C THR A 96 -41.65 -23.08 -4.13
N ARG A 97 -40.72 -24.04 -4.11
CA ARG A 97 -40.11 -24.96 -3.13
C ARG A 97 -39.20 -25.87 -3.98
N TYR A 98 -37.92 -26.04 -3.58
CA TYR A 98 -36.98 -27.11 -4.01
C TYR A 98 -36.66 -27.20 -5.51
N ALA A 99 -35.58 -27.79 -5.99
CA ALA A 99 -34.23 -28.10 -5.54
C ALA A 99 -33.51 -28.61 -6.80
N SER A 100 -32.19 -28.55 -6.77
CA SER A 100 -31.25 -29.23 -7.68
C SER A 100 -31.65 -30.66 -8.06
N SER A 101 -31.44 -31.07 -9.30
CA SER A 101 -30.28 -31.87 -9.74
C SER A 101 -30.52 -32.48 -11.12
N ASP A 102 -29.41 -32.61 -11.86
CA ASP A 102 -29.24 -33.33 -13.12
C ASP A 102 -29.73 -34.78 -13.09
N ASP A 103 -30.24 -35.28 -14.22
CA ASP A 103 -29.84 -36.59 -14.76
C ASP A 103 -30.22 -36.77 -16.24
N GLU A 104 -29.48 -37.67 -16.86
CA GLU A 104 -29.18 -37.95 -18.27
C GLU A 104 -30.30 -38.48 -19.21
N ALA A 105 -29.93 -38.56 -20.51
CA ALA A 105 -30.39 -39.44 -21.59
C ALA A 105 -31.27 -38.87 -22.75
N ALA A 106 -30.63 -38.84 -23.93
CA ALA A 106 -31.14 -38.63 -25.30
C ALA A 106 -31.93 -39.87 -25.84
N PRO A 107 -32.32 -40.01 -27.14
CA PRO A 107 -32.19 -39.12 -28.31
C PRO A 107 -33.42 -39.06 -29.28
N SER A 108 -33.29 -38.20 -30.31
CA SER A 108 -33.62 -38.43 -31.75
C SER A 108 -34.59 -37.46 -32.48
N ALA A 109 -33.95 -36.70 -33.38
CA ALA A 109 -34.23 -36.55 -34.82
C ALA A 109 -35.40 -35.70 -35.38
N LYS A 110 -34.98 -34.63 -36.09
CA LYS A 110 -35.45 -34.10 -37.42
C LYS A 110 -36.85 -33.45 -37.41
N LYS A 111 -37.09 -32.24 -37.94
CA LYS A 111 -36.70 -31.72 -39.27
C LYS A 111 -37.14 -30.24 -39.42
N SER A 112 -36.27 -29.45 -40.06
CA SER A 112 -36.56 -28.43 -41.10
C SER A 112 -37.48 -27.21 -40.88
N ALA A 113 -36.82 -26.03 -40.96
CA ALA A 113 -36.97 -25.01 -42.02
C ALA A 113 -37.89 -23.78 -41.80
N LYS A 114 -37.21 -22.60 -41.88
CA LYS A 114 -37.55 -21.38 -42.67
C LYS A 114 -38.87 -20.64 -42.28
N LEU A 115 -39.01 -19.31 -42.26
CA LEU A 115 -38.31 -18.21 -42.94
C LEU A 115 -38.87 -16.86 -42.43
N LYS A 116 -37.99 -15.85 -42.31
CA LYS A 116 -38.14 -14.41 -42.66
C LYS A 116 -39.44 -13.64 -42.28
N LYS A 117 -39.29 -12.43 -41.72
CA LYS A 117 -39.12 -11.16 -42.49
C LYS A 117 -38.96 -9.95 -41.55
N THR A 118 -37.86 -9.23 -41.71
CA THR A 118 -37.83 -7.75 -41.62
C THR A 118 -38.27 -7.18 -42.98
N PRO A 119 -38.68 -5.89 -43.08
CA PRO A 119 -37.69 -4.87 -43.47
C PRO A 119 -37.94 -3.42 -42.94
N LYS A 120 -36.83 -2.78 -42.55
CA LYS A 120 -36.27 -1.47 -42.98
C LYS A 120 -37.07 -0.14 -43.00
N ARG A 121 -36.29 0.91 -42.67
CA ARG A 121 -36.31 2.36 -43.05
C ARG A 121 -37.24 3.26 -42.22
N GLN A 122 -36.86 4.46 -41.77
CA GLN A 122 -36.09 5.52 -42.44
C GLN A 122 -35.50 6.54 -41.43
N SER A 123 -34.41 7.18 -41.87
CA SER A 123 -33.72 8.35 -41.33
C SER A 123 -34.56 9.64 -41.34
N THR A 124 -34.28 10.61 -40.45
CA THR A 124 -33.97 12.04 -40.76
C THR A 124 -33.84 12.91 -39.50
N VAL A 125 -32.68 13.56 -39.36
CA VAL A 125 -32.42 14.88 -38.71
C VAL A 125 -32.29 15.86 -39.92
N PRO A 126 -32.40 17.21 -39.87
CA PRO A 126 -32.13 18.13 -38.74
C PRO A 126 -33.02 19.40 -38.67
N ARG A 127 -32.77 20.29 -37.68
CA ARG A 127 -32.38 21.73 -37.85
C ARG A 127 -32.78 22.60 -36.64
N GLU A 128 -31.81 23.38 -36.12
CA GLU A 128 -31.98 24.56 -35.27
C GLU A 128 -32.59 25.77 -36.05
N PRO A 129 -32.90 26.90 -35.39
CA PRO A 129 -31.93 28.00 -35.43
C PRO A 129 -31.81 28.84 -34.14
N ALA A 130 -30.65 29.50 -34.04
CA ALA A 130 -30.21 30.44 -33.01
C ALA A 130 -30.73 31.89 -33.18
N THR A 131 -30.42 32.73 -32.18
CA THR A 131 -30.13 34.21 -32.16
C THR A 131 -30.87 34.93 -31.00
N VAL A 132 -30.40 35.95 -30.26
CA VAL A 132 -29.10 36.60 -29.90
C VAL A 132 -29.35 37.61 -28.74
N ALA A 133 -28.29 37.90 -27.95
CA ALA A 133 -27.88 39.19 -27.32
C ALA A 133 -28.46 39.76 -25.98
N SER A 134 -27.51 39.97 -25.02
CA SER A 134 -27.24 41.06 -24.01
C SER A 134 -28.40 41.82 -23.33
N ASP A 135 -28.39 42.12 -22.01
CA ASP A 135 -27.50 43.05 -21.29
C ASP A 135 -27.69 42.94 -19.74
N ALA A 136 -26.83 43.65 -18.99
CA ALA A 136 -26.54 43.56 -17.55
C ALA A 136 -27.66 43.93 -16.55
N ASP A 137 -27.61 43.35 -15.33
CA ASP A 137 -27.76 44.11 -14.07
C ASP A 137 -27.36 43.31 -12.80
N GLU A 138 -27.03 44.06 -11.77
CA GLU A 138 -26.20 43.76 -10.59
C GLU A 138 -27.01 43.34 -9.32
N ALA A 139 -26.67 42.17 -8.72
CA ALA A 139 -26.79 41.70 -7.30
C ALA A 139 -28.16 41.84 -6.53
N PRO A 140 -28.40 41.21 -5.34
CA PRO A 140 -27.51 40.42 -4.46
C PRO A 140 -28.06 39.07 -3.90
N SER A 141 -27.12 38.22 -3.47
CA SER A 141 -27.18 37.33 -2.28
C SER A 141 -28.36 36.37 -2.06
N ALA A 142 -28.17 35.09 -2.38
CA ALA A 142 -28.80 33.97 -1.66
C ALA A 142 -27.82 32.79 -1.51
N LYS A 143 -27.22 32.68 -0.32
CA LYS A 143 -26.36 31.56 0.10
C LYS A 143 -27.12 30.24 0.06
N LYS A 144 -27.09 29.50 -1.05
CA LYS A 144 -27.41 28.07 -1.07
C LYS A 144 -26.18 27.29 -0.64
N SER A 145 -26.09 27.00 0.65
CA SER A 145 -25.16 26.02 1.22
C SER A 145 -25.45 24.66 0.60
N THR A 146 -24.70 24.29 -0.43
CA THR A 146 -24.63 22.93 -0.96
C THR A 146 -23.98 22.04 0.10
N LYS A 147 -24.81 21.36 0.90
CA LYS A 147 -24.37 20.27 1.77
C LYS A 147 -23.72 19.19 0.90
N ARG A 148 -22.39 19.22 0.79
CA ARG A 148 -21.57 18.16 0.19
C ARG A 148 -21.93 16.85 0.89
N LYS A 149 -22.60 15.94 0.16
CA LYS A 149 -22.91 14.58 0.62
C LYS A 149 -21.57 13.86 0.81
N LYS A 150 -21.17 13.57 2.05
CA LYS A 150 -20.00 12.74 2.35
C LYS A 150 -20.35 11.30 1.97
N PHE A 151 -19.83 10.83 0.84
CA PHE A 151 -19.90 9.42 0.48
C PHE A 151 -19.00 8.62 1.47
N PRO A 152 -19.48 7.48 2.02
CA PRO A 152 -18.61 6.59 2.78
C PRO A 152 -17.53 6.05 1.85
N TYR A 153 -16.25 6.32 2.15
CA TYR A 153 -15.14 5.81 1.36
C TYR A 153 -15.01 4.29 1.59
N PRO A 154 -14.88 3.48 0.53
CA PRO A 154 -14.67 2.03 0.68
C PRO A 154 -13.36 1.78 1.42
N MET A 155 -13.37 0.87 2.40
CA MET A 155 -12.15 0.44 3.09
C MET A 155 -11.24 -0.27 2.07
N VAL A 156 -10.00 0.20 1.91
CA VAL A 156 -9.03 -0.39 0.98
C VAL A 156 -8.14 -1.38 1.73
N SER A 157 -8.15 -2.64 1.27
CA SER A 157 -7.20 -3.66 1.73
C SER A 157 -5.77 -3.27 1.32
N THR A 158 -4.85 -3.38 2.28
CA THR A 158 -3.40 -3.25 2.06
C THR A 158 -2.82 -4.43 1.29
N ASN A 159 -3.55 -5.55 1.24
CA ASN A 159 -3.15 -6.69 0.44
C ASN A 159 -3.33 -6.38 -1.05
N PHE A 160 -2.29 -6.65 -1.82
CA PHE A 160 -2.33 -6.70 -3.27
C PHE A 160 -1.52 -7.90 -3.73
N GLU A 161 -1.95 -8.49 -4.83
CA GLU A 161 -1.28 -9.63 -5.43
C GLU A 161 -0.20 -9.12 -6.38
N LEU A 162 1.01 -9.71 -6.28
CA LEU A 162 2.06 -9.43 -7.24
C LEU A 162 1.77 -10.17 -8.55
N PRO A 163 1.94 -9.51 -9.71
CA PRO A 163 1.85 -10.17 -11.00
C PRO A 163 2.76 -11.41 -11.09
N PRO A 164 2.34 -12.47 -11.81
CA PRO A 164 3.08 -13.74 -11.84
C PRO A 164 4.54 -13.61 -12.27
N ALA A 165 4.85 -12.68 -13.17
CA ALA A 165 6.22 -12.43 -13.61
C ALA A 165 7.11 -11.93 -12.47
N LEU A 166 6.63 -10.98 -11.67
CA LEU A 166 7.34 -10.44 -10.51
C LEU A 166 7.42 -11.47 -9.38
N ALA A 167 6.36 -12.26 -9.16
CA ALA A 167 6.38 -13.34 -8.19
C ALA A 167 7.42 -14.43 -8.55
N THR A 168 7.50 -14.81 -9.84
CA THR A 168 8.52 -15.75 -10.33
C THR A 168 9.93 -15.21 -10.12
N MET A 169 10.14 -13.90 -10.31
CA MET A 169 11.42 -13.25 -10.03
C MET A 169 11.87 -13.42 -8.58
N LEU A 170 10.95 -13.35 -7.61
CA LEU A 170 11.26 -13.58 -6.19
C LEU A 170 11.65 -15.04 -5.90
N VAL A 171 11.00 -16.00 -6.57
CA VAL A 171 11.33 -17.42 -6.43
C VAL A 171 12.71 -17.73 -7.00
N ASP A 172 13.01 -17.18 -8.18
CA ASP A 172 14.31 -17.30 -8.84
C ASP A 172 15.42 -16.64 -7.99
N ASP A 173 15.16 -15.46 -7.45
CA ASP A 173 16.05 -14.72 -6.55
C ASP A 173 16.39 -15.51 -5.29
N TYR A 174 15.37 -16.01 -4.60
CA TYR A 174 15.56 -16.87 -3.43
C TYR A 174 16.42 -18.10 -3.77
N THR A 175 16.18 -18.71 -4.93
CA THR A 175 16.95 -19.88 -5.40
C THR A 175 18.40 -19.52 -5.71
N ALA A 176 18.65 -18.37 -6.36
CA ALA A 176 20.00 -17.89 -6.66
C ALA A 176 20.81 -17.64 -5.38
N ILE A 177 20.19 -17.00 -4.38
CA ILE A 177 20.83 -16.68 -3.10
C ILE A 177 21.12 -17.93 -2.29
N ARG A 178 20.23 -18.91 -2.31
CA ARG A 178 20.47 -20.23 -1.70
C ARG A 178 21.62 -20.99 -2.38
N LYS A 179 21.82 -20.79 -3.69
CA LYS A 179 22.95 -21.36 -4.44
C LYS A 179 24.26 -20.59 -4.23
N GLY A 180 24.28 -19.56 -3.39
CA GLY A 180 25.49 -18.79 -3.06
C GLY A 180 25.81 -17.69 -4.07
N PHE A 181 24.83 -17.24 -4.84
CA PHE A 181 24.94 -16.05 -5.67
C PHE A 181 24.38 -14.83 -4.93
N VAL A 182 24.93 -13.66 -5.20
CA VAL A 182 24.43 -12.37 -4.70
C VAL A 182 24.18 -11.44 -5.87
N SER A 183 23.22 -10.52 -5.75
CA SER A 183 22.97 -9.53 -6.78
C SER A 183 24.18 -8.59 -6.92
N LYS A 184 24.53 -8.23 -8.15
CA LYS A 184 25.60 -7.26 -8.41
C LYS A 184 25.18 -5.87 -7.96
N ILE A 185 26.08 -5.19 -7.27
CA ILE A 185 25.95 -3.78 -6.88
C ILE A 185 27.20 -3.01 -7.35
N PRO A 186 27.07 -1.81 -7.94
CA PRO A 186 25.82 -1.10 -8.27
C PRO A 186 25.00 -1.81 -9.34
N ALA A 187 23.68 -1.72 -9.23
CA ALA A 187 22.76 -2.25 -10.23
C ALA A 187 22.82 -1.42 -11.52
N GLU A 188 22.75 -2.10 -12.68
CA GLU A 188 22.71 -1.42 -13.99
C GLU A 188 21.48 -0.50 -14.13
N HIS A 189 20.36 -0.95 -13.58
CA HIS A 189 19.12 -0.19 -13.47
C HIS A 189 18.76 -0.05 -11.99
N SER A 190 19.11 1.10 -11.42
CA SER A 190 18.82 1.42 -10.03
C SER A 190 17.32 1.62 -9.78
N VAL A 191 16.89 1.51 -8.53
CA VAL A 191 15.51 1.83 -8.12
C VAL A 191 15.17 3.26 -8.51
N ASP A 192 16.06 4.22 -8.30
CA ASP A 192 15.83 5.62 -8.68
C ASP A 192 15.61 5.79 -10.18
N ARG A 193 16.37 5.05 -11.01
CA ARG A 193 16.17 5.05 -12.46
C ARG A 193 14.80 4.47 -12.82
N ILE A 194 14.41 3.36 -12.22
CA ILE A 194 13.11 2.71 -12.47
C ILE A 194 11.96 3.65 -12.09
N ILE A 195 12.04 4.28 -10.92
CA ILE A 195 11.03 5.25 -10.44
C ILE A 195 10.98 6.47 -11.35
N THR A 196 12.14 6.98 -11.78
CA THR A 196 12.23 8.10 -12.72
C THR A 196 11.61 7.74 -14.07
N ASP A 197 11.86 6.55 -14.58
CA ASP A 197 11.29 6.08 -15.84
C ASP A 197 9.78 5.89 -15.74
N TYR A 198 9.27 5.37 -14.62
CA TYR A 198 7.83 5.34 -14.34
C TYR A 198 7.22 6.75 -14.35
N ILE A 199 7.82 7.70 -13.63
CA ILE A 199 7.34 9.09 -13.57
C ILE A 199 7.26 9.72 -14.97
N LYS A 200 8.24 9.46 -15.85
CA LYS A 200 8.23 9.94 -17.24
C LYS A 200 7.06 9.40 -18.07
N THR A 201 6.50 8.23 -17.71
CA THR A 201 5.34 7.68 -18.41
C THR A 201 4.03 8.39 -18.07
N LEU A 202 4.01 9.15 -16.96
CA LEU A 202 2.84 9.88 -16.50
C LEU A 202 2.81 11.27 -17.15
N PRO A 203 1.70 11.66 -17.82
CA PRO A 203 1.59 12.99 -18.40
C PRO A 203 1.42 14.04 -17.29
N ALA A 204 2.51 14.66 -16.85
CA ALA A 204 2.51 15.78 -15.91
C ALA A 204 2.93 17.06 -16.63
N LYS A 205 2.27 18.19 -16.36
CA LYS A 205 2.74 19.50 -16.81
C LYS A 205 3.89 19.93 -15.89
N ASN A 206 4.97 20.49 -16.44
CA ASN A 206 6.13 20.91 -15.65
C ASN A 206 5.78 21.93 -14.54
N GLU A 207 4.74 22.74 -14.75
CA GLU A 207 4.20 23.72 -13.79
C GLU A 207 3.59 23.07 -12.53
N ASP A 208 3.17 21.80 -12.60
CA ASP A 208 2.58 21.06 -11.46
C ASP A 208 3.64 20.36 -10.59
N LEU A 209 4.88 20.20 -11.08
CA LEU A 209 5.98 19.54 -10.37
C LEU A 209 6.70 20.46 -9.37
N GLU A 210 6.51 21.78 -9.46
CA GLU A 210 7.09 22.76 -8.53
C GLU A 210 6.25 22.95 -7.25
N LYS A 211 5.03 22.39 -7.20
CA LYS A 211 4.10 22.47 -6.06
C LYS A 211 3.86 21.13 -5.37
N ILE A 212 4.87 20.25 -5.38
CA ILE A 212 4.74 18.89 -4.84
C ILE A 212 4.43 18.88 -3.34
N ASP A 213 4.81 19.92 -2.60
CA ASP A 213 4.55 20.01 -1.16
C ASP A 213 3.10 20.41 -0.81
N ASP A 214 2.34 20.98 -1.75
CA ASP A 214 0.92 21.31 -1.61
C ASP A 214 0.05 20.35 -2.44
N VAL A 215 0.03 19.05 -2.06
CA VAL A 215 -0.81 18.04 -2.73
C VAL A 215 -2.30 18.29 -2.42
N VAL A 216 -2.93 19.17 -3.20
CA VAL A 216 -4.38 19.40 -3.16
C VAL A 216 -5.09 18.16 -3.71
N ILE A 217 -5.85 17.49 -2.83
CA ILE A 217 -6.78 16.44 -3.23
C ILE A 217 -8.00 17.11 -3.87
N GLU A 218 -8.05 17.18 -5.20
CA GLU A 218 -9.29 17.53 -5.90
C GLU A 218 -10.22 16.32 -5.92
N TYR A 219 -11.37 16.44 -5.24
CA TYR A 219 -12.46 15.47 -5.30
C TYR A 219 -13.49 15.98 -6.32
N ASP A 220 -13.64 15.27 -7.44
CA ASP A 220 -14.86 15.41 -8.25
C ASP A 220 -15.87 14.32 -7.87
N SER A 221 -17.13 14.70 -7.91
CA SER A 221 -18.27 14.12 -7.17
C SER A 221 -18.74 12.74 -7.60
N THR A 222 -18.07 12.08 -8.56
CA THR A 222 -18.48 10.77 -9.07
C THR A 222 -17.34 9.81 -9.46
N ASP A 223 -16.08 10.25 -9.43
CA ASP A 223 -14.92 9.41 -9.75
C ASP A 223 -13.69 9.89 -8.97
N ILE A 224 -12.94 8.96 -8.35
CA ILE A 224 -11.65 9.29 -7.74
C ILE A 224 -10.66 9.54 -8.89
N ARG A 225 -10.57 10.78 -9.39
CA ARG A 225 -9.48 11.17 -10.29
C ARG A 225 -8.21 11.28 -9.46
N ILE A 226 -7.47 10.18 -9.36
CA ILE A 226 -6.13 10.21 -8.78
C ILE A 226 -5.27 11.01 -9.75
N THR A 227 -4.80 12.16 -9.29
CA THR A 227 -3.96 13.05 -10.11
C THR A 227 -2.63 12.33 -10.39
N ASN A 228 -2.05 12.58 -11.55
CA ASN A 228 -0.70 12.07 -11.86
C ASN A 228 0.31 12.51 -10.79
N LEU A 229 0.09 13.68 -10.18
CA LEU A 229 0.85 14.14 -9.01
C LEU A 229 0.80 13.16 -7.83
N ALA A 230 -0.36 12.60 -7.50
CA ALA A 230 -0.48 11.60 -6.43
C ALA A 230 0.25 10.29 -6.76
N LEU A 231 0.28 9.88 -8.03
CA LEU A 231 1.07 8.73 -8.50
C LEU A 231 2.57 9.01 -8.37
N ILE A 232 3.01 10.20 -8.78
CA ILE A 232 4.41 10.65 -8.67
C ILE A 232 4.84 10.71 -7.20
N CYS A 233 4.02 11.31 -6.32
CA CYS A 233 4.27 11.33 -4.88
C CYS A 233 4.37 9.93 -4.29
N THR A 234 3.50 9.00 -4.73
CA THR A 234 3.55 7.61 -4.28
C THR A 234 4.83 6.93 -4.73
N ALA A 235 5.25 7.12 -5.99
CA ALA A 235 6.47 6.51 -6.52
C ALA A 235 7.73 7.05 -5.82
N ARG A 236 7.80 8.36 -5.57
CA ARG A 236 8.88 8.96 -4.75
C ARG A 236 8.86 8.44 -3.32
N GLY A 237 7.68 8.37 -2.71
CA GLY A 237 7.50 7.81 -1.38
C GLY A 237 7.94 6.34 -1.28
N VAL A 238 7.72 5.53 -2.32
CA VAL A 238 8.25 4.15 -2.39
C VAL A 238 9.78 4.13 -2.41
N ALA A 239 10.44 5.04 -3.13
CA ALA A 239 11.90 5.15 -3.14
C ALA A 239 12.46 5.59 -1.77
N ASP A 240 11.83 6.58 -1.12
CA ASP A 240 12.23 7.01 0.22
C ASP A 240 12.00 5.90 1.26
N TYR A 241 10.89 5.18 1.14
CA TYR A 241 10.60 4.03 1.99
C TYR A 241 11.60 2.89 1.76
N PHE A 242 12.00 2.65 0.51
CA PHE A 242 13.08 1.72 0.17
C PHE A 242 14.38 2.07 0.89
N ASN A 243 14.77 3.35 0.89
CA ASN A 243 15.98 3.83 1.55
C ASN A 243 15.94 3.56 3.07
N ALA A 244 14.80 3.78 3.72
CA ALA A 244 14.63 3.50 5.15
C ALA A 244 14.66 2.00 5.48
N VAL A 245 13.94 1.17 4.72
CA VAL A 245 13.78 -0.26 5.00
C VAL A 245 15.04 -1.05 4.66
N CYS A 246 15.71 -0.71 3.55
CA CYS A 246 16.95 -1.36 3.12
C CYS A 246 18.10 -1.06 4.08
N GLY A 247 18.28 0.21 4.46
CA GLY A 247 19.41 0.66 5.27
C GLY A 247 19.27 0.36 6.76
N SER A 248 18.21 0.83 7.40
CA SER A 248 18.11 0.79 8.87
C SER A 248 17.69 -0.58 9.41
N SER A 249 16.94 -1.36 8.63
CA SER A 249 16.32 -2.60 9.13
C SER A 249 16.87 -3.87 8.47
N PHE A 250 17.67 -3.75 7.40
CA PHE A 250 18.13 -4.87 6.57
C PHE A 250 17.02 -5.85 6.13
N GLN A 251 15.75 -5.43 6.17
CA GLN A 251 14.59 -6.30 5.98
C GLN A 251 14.47 -6.80 4.54
N LEU A 252 15.14 -6.12 3.60
CA LEU A 252 15.18 -6.47 2.18
C LEU A 252 16.39 -7.34 1.81
N LEU A 253 17.33 -7.55 2.74
CA LEU A 253 18.59 -8.25 2.48
C LEU A 253 18.62 -9.62 3.15
N TYR A 254 18.92 -10.66 2.37
CA TYR A 254 19.19 -11.98 2.92
C TYR A 254 20.51 -11.99 3.69
N HIS A 255 20.68 -13.00 4.56
CA HIS A 255 21.90 -13.14 5.37
C HIS A 255 23.19 -13.11 4.52
N GLN A 256 23.16 -13.75 3.35
CA GLN A 256 24.29 -13.82 2.41
C GLN A 256 24.68 -12.47 1.80
N GLU A 257 23.73 -11.52 1.68
CA GLU A 257 23.95 -10.20 1.07
C GLU A 257 24.49 -9.17 2.08
N ARG A 258 24.34 -9.42 3.39
CA ARG A 258 24.71 -8.44 4.43
C ARG A 258 26.18 -8.02 4.39
N HIS A 259 27.08 -8.96 4.10
CA HIS A 259 28.51 -8.64 3.97
C HIS A 259 28.77 -7.69 2.80
N GLN A 260 28.15 -7.97 1.65
CA GLN A 260 28.26 -7.15 0.44
C GLN A 260 27.75 -5.73 0.71
N HIS A 261 26.64 -5.62 1.45
CA HIS A 261 26.07 -4.34 1.85
C HIS A 261 26.97 -3.55 2.80
N LEU A 262 27.49 -4.17 3.87
CA LEU A 262 28.40 -3.48 4.80
C LEU A 262 29.66 -2.96 4.10
N GLU A 263 30.17 -3.72 3.13
CA GLU A 263 31.32 -3.32 2.34
C GLU A 263 31.01 -2.15 1.40
N LEU A 264 29.81 -2.12 0.80
CA LEU A 264 29.34 -0.96 0.05
C LEU A 264 29.29 0.29 0.94
N ILE A 265 28.73 0.19 2.14
CA ILE A 265 28.69 1.30 3.11
C ILE A 265 30.11 1.76 3.46
N ARG A 266 31.03 0.83 3.70
CA ARG A 266 32.45 1.12 3.98
C ARG A 266 33.10 1.89 2.83
N MET A 267 32.89 1.44 1.59
CA MET A 267 33.44 2.10 0.40
C MET A 267 32.88 3.52 0.24
N LYS A 268 31.56 3.69 0.41
CA LYS A 268 30.91 5.01 0.31
C LYS A 268 31.33 5.96 1.42
N ALA A 269 31.55 5.45 2.64
CA ALA A 269 32.11 6.24 3.73
C ALA A 269 33.49 6.80 3.34
N LEU A 270 34.36 5.98 2.76
CA LEU A 270 35.69 6.43 2.31
C LEU A 270 35.60 7.45 1.17
N GLU A 271 34.72 7.26 0.19
CA GLU A 271 34.47 8.24 -0.89
C GLU A 271 34.02 9.60 -0.33
N MET A 272 33.30 9.60 0.80
CA MET A 272 32.81 10.79 1.49
C MET A 272 33.78 11.35 2.54
N ASN A 273 35.03 10.84 2.60
CA ASN A 273 36.03 11.19 3.62
C ASN A 273 35.57 10.95 5.08
N LEU A 274 34.72 9.95 5.29
CA LEU A 274 34.30 9.48 6.61
C LEU A 274 35.18 8.31 7.09
N PRO A 275 35.18 8.00 8.40
CA PRO A 275 35.85 6.81 8.91
C PRO A 275 35.32 5.53 8.23
N ALA A 276 36.19 4.57 7.95
CA ALA A 276 35.80 3.30 7.32
C ALA A 276 34.70 2.55 8.10
N HIS A 277 34.66 2.72 9.41
CA HIS A 277 33.66 2.13 10.32
C HIS A 277 32.52 3.11 10.66
N ALA A 278 32.25 4.08 9.78
CA ALA A 278 31.11 4.97 9.95
C ALA A 278 29.82 4.16 10.03
N ALA A 279 28.93 4.57 10.93
CA ALA A 279 27.61 3.97 11.03
C ALA A 279 26.83 4.21 9.72
N VAL A 280 25.98 3.25 9.33
CA VAL A 280 25.14 3.34 8.13
C VAL A 280 24.39 4.67 8.07
N ASN A 281 23.78 5.08 9.20
CA ASN A 281 23.05 6.34 9.31
C ASN A 281 23.93 7.56 8.98
N THR A 282 25.20 7.58 9.41
CA THR A 282 26.12 8.68 9.11
C THR A 282 26.41 8.79 7.61
N VAL A 283 26.51 7.67 6.92
CA VAL A 283 26.74 7.64 5.47
C VAL A 283 25.47 8.09 4.73
N VAL A 284 24.29 7.64 5.20
CA VAL A 284 22.97 8.09 4.69
C VAL A 284 22.77 9.60 4.89
N ASP A 285 23.10 10.14 6.06
CA ASP A 285 23.00 11.58 6.37
C ASP A 285 23.89 12.44 5.47
N ARG A 286 24.96 11.87 4.90
CA ARG A 286 25.84 12.52 3.92
C ARG A 286 25.37 12.39 2.48
N GLY A 287 24.20 11.82 2.25
CA GLY A 287 23.55 11.75 0.94
C GLY A 287 23.61 10.38 0.26
N PHE A 288 24.09 9.33 0.94
CA PHE A 288 24.02 7.98 0.39
C PHE A 288 22.57 7.49 0.32
N ARG A 289 22.13 7.08 -0.87
CA ARG A 289 20.82 6.48 -1.11
C ARG A 289 20.96 5.04 -1.58
N HIS A 290 20.28 4.13 -0.90
CA HIS A 290 20.21 2.72 -1.29
C HIS A 290 19.51 2.56 -2.64
N SER A 291 18.53 3.42 -2.93
CA SER A 291 17.79 3.40 -4.18
C SER A 291 18.64 3.70 -5.43
N GLU A 292 19.84 4.28 -5.26
CA GLU A 292 20.81 4.51 -6.35
C GLU A 292 21.67 3.27 -6.65
N GLU A 293 21.87 2.39 -5.66
CA GLU A 293 22.80 1.27 -5.74
C GLU A 293 22.09 -0.06 -6.01
N TYR A 294 20.89 -0.23 -5.48
CA TYR A 294 20.08 -1.44 -5.62
C TYR A 294 19.12 -1.34 -6.82
N GLY A 295 18.68 -2.50 -7.33
CA GLY A 295 17.89 -2.59 -8.55
C GLY A 295 16.49 -3.18 -8.37
N ILE A 296 15.88 -3.62 -9.47
CA ILE A 296 14.49 -4.10 -9.52
C ILE A 296 14.20 -5.25 -8.55
N ILE A 297 15.14 -6.17 -8.31
CA ILE A 297 14.93 -7.35 -7.47
C ILE A 297 14.61 -6.91 -6.04
N HIS A 298 15.42 -6.02 -5.48
CA HIS A 298 15.21 -5.48 -4.14
C HIS A 298 13.94 -4.61 -4.06
N LEU A 299 13.59 -3.88 -5.12
CA LEU A 299 12.32 -3.16 -5.20
C LEU A 299 11.13 -4.12 -5.13
N VAL A 300 11.16 -5.23 -5.86
CA VAL A 300 10.10 -6.25 -5.82
C VAL A 300 10.02 -6.91 -4.44
N ARG A 301 11.16 -7.14 -3.77
CA ARG A 301 11.16 -7.59 -2.37
C ARG A 301 10.42 -6.61 -1.46
N LEU A 302 10.69 -5.30 -1.59
CA LEU A 302 9.95 -4.27 -0.84
C LEU A 302 8.45 -4.36 -1.13
N LEU A 303 8.05 -4.40 -2.40
CA LEU A 303 6.65 -4.49 -2.79
C LEU A 303 5.95 -5.71 -2.19
N SER A 304 6.63 -6.86 -2.12
CA SER A 304 6.09 -8.08 -1.47
C SER A 304 5.90 -7.95 0.04
N LYS A 305 6.68 -7.07 0.68
CA LYS A 305 6.63 -6.80 2.13
C LYS A 305 5.75 -5.61 2.51
N LEU A 306 5.37 -4.77 1.55
CA LEU A 306 4.56 -3.57 1.81
C LEU A 306 3.26 -3.83 2.59
N PRO A 307 2.47 -4.90 2.33
CA PRO A 307 1.24 -5.14 3.10
C PRO A 307 1.51 -5.32 4.61
N GLU A 308 2.59 -6.04 4.95
CA GLU A 308 3.05 -6.26 6.33
C GLU A 308 3.57 -4.95 6.93
N LEU A 309 4.39 -4.21 6.18
CA LEU A 309 5.00 -2.97 6.62
C LEU A 309 3.98 -1.84 6.86
N LEU A 310 2.98 -1.71 5.98
CA LEU A 310 1.88 -0.76 6.12
C LEU A 310 0.91 -1.14 7.24
N GLY A 311 0.82 -2.43 7.60
CA GLY A 311 -0.03 -2.92 8.68
C GLY A 311 0.37 -2.46 10.08
N HIS A 312 1.63 -2.08 10.29
CA HIS A 312 2.15 -1.60 11.58
C HIS A 312 1.86 -0.13 11.87
N THR A 313 1.17 0.58 10.97
CA THR A 313 0.92 2.02 11.06
C THR A 313 -0.57 2.32 10.88
N ASN A 314 -1.11 3.21 11.73
CA ASN A 314 -2.52 3.59 11.67
C ASN A 314 -2.74 4.68 10.62
N TRP A 315 -3.04 4.27 9.38
CA TRP A 315 -3.27 5.19 8.26
C TRP A 315 -4.69 5.74 8.23
N GLU A 316 -4.82 7.01 7.84
CA GLU A 316 -6.11 7.52 7.38
C GLU A 316 -6.53 6.77 6.10
N GLN A 317 -7.72 6.17 6.10
CA GLN A 317 -8.22 5.33 5.01
C GLN A 317 -8.18 6.01 3.64
N ARG A 318 -8.40 7.33 3.58
CA ARG A 318 -8.32 8.11 2.34
C ARG A 318 -6.90 8.20 1.79
N ILE A 319 -5.91 8.37 2.67
CA ILE A 319 -4.49 8.43 2.30
C ILE A 319 -4.03 7.04 1.89
N LEU A 320 -4.37 6.01 2.68
CA LEU A 320 -4.03 4.62 2.38
C LEU A 320 -4.59 4.19 1.02
N SER A 321 -5.84 4.54 0.72
CA SER A 321 -6.46 4.23 -0.58
C SER A 321 -5.66 4.80 -1.76
N ARG A 322 -5.12 6.02 -1.62
CA ARG A 322 -4.31 6.68 -2.65
C ARG A 322 -2.95 5.99 -2.81
N ILE A 323 -2.29 5.71 -1.69
CA ILE A 323 -1.00 5.01 -1.67
C ILE A 323 -1.16 3.63 -2.32
N MET A 324 -2.18 2.86 -1.93
CA MET A 324 -2.42 1.53 -2.49
C MET A 324 -2.75 1.56 -3.98
N PHE A 325 -3.46 2.60 -4.46
CA PHE A 325 -3.67 2.75 -5.90
C PHE A 325 -2.37 3.07 -6.64
N GLY A 326 -1.56 4.01 -6.13
CA GLY A 326 -0.27 4.34 -6.74
C GLY A 326 0.70 3.17 -6.74
N ILE A 327 0.72 2.36 -5.67
CA ILE A 327 1.48 1.11 -5.62
C ILE A 327 1.01 0.13 -6.70
N ARG A 328 -0.31 -0.07 -6.85
CA ARG A 328 -0.86 -0.97 -7.88
C ARG A 328 -0.55 -0.49 -9.30
N ASP A 329 -0.58 0.81 -9.54
CA ASP A 329 -0.22 1.39 -10.83
C ASP A 329 1.27 1.20 -11.14
N LEU A 330 2.15 1.48 -10.16
CA LEU A 330 3.59 1.21 -10.26
C LEU A 330 3.87 -0.28 -10.51
N VAL A 331 3.19 -1.18 -9.80
CA VAL A 331 3.28 -2.64 -10.02
C VAL A 331 2.84 -3.00 -11.44
N GLY A 332 1.76 -2.39 -11.95
CA GLY A 332 1.30 -2.56 -13.33
C GLY A 332 2.30 -2.04 -14.37
N PHE A 333 3.05 -0.98 -14.07
CA PHE A 333 4.17 -0.53 -14.90
C PHE A 333 5.33 -1.54 -14.88
N LEU A 334 5.69 -2.04 -13.71
CA LEU A 334 6.76 -3.05 -13.58
C LEU A 334 6.41 -4.34 -14.34
N ASP A 335 5.16 -4.81 -14.28
CA ASP A 335 4.72 -6.00 -15.00
C ASP A 335 4.85 -5.88 -16.53
N LYS A 336 4.72 -4.66 -17.06
CA LYS A 336 4.90 -4.41 -18.50
C LYS A 336 6.37 -4.26 -18.91
N ASN A 337 7.23 -3.83 -18.00
CA ASN A 337 8.61 -3.41 -18.30
C ASN A 337 9.69 -4.23 -17.59
N TRP A 338 9.33 -5.27 -16.81
CA TRP A 338 10.29 -6.02 -15.99
C TRP A 338 11.42 -6.63 -16.81
N SER A 339 11.15 -7.05 -18.05
CA SER A 339 12.14 -7.65 -18.95
C SER A 339 13.25 -6.68 -19.35
N HIS A 340 12.97 -5.37 -19.35
CA HIS A 340 13.98 -4.34 -19.60
C HIS A 340 14.96 -4.22 -18.41
N TYR A 341 14.45 -4.34 -17.19
CA TYR A 341 15.22 -4.13 -15.96
C TYR A 341 15.83 -5.42 -15.39
N HIS A 342 15.27 -6.58 -15.70
CA HIS A 342 15.68 -7.87 -15.14
C HIS A 342 16.35 -8.78 -16.18
N LYS A 343 17.69 -8.77 -16.19
CA LYS A 343 18.52 -9.62 -17.07
C LYS A 343 18.91 -10.97 -16.45
N LYS A 344 17.99 -11.58 -15.68
CA LYS A 344 18.16 -12.91 -15.03
C LYS A 344 19.57 -13.12 -14.46
N ASN A 345 20.28 -14.15 -14.96
CA ASN A 345 21.58 -14.59 -14.43
C ASN A 345 22.69 -13.55 -14.54
N GLU A 346 22.58 -12.57 -15.44
CA GLU A 346 23.60 -11.53 -15.61
C GLU A 346 23.65 -10.57 -14.42
N MET A 347 22.56 -10.49 -13.65
CA MET A 347 22.44 -9.63 -12.46
C MET A 347 23.08 -10.23 -11.21
N TYR A 348 23.54 -11.48 -11.27
CA TYR A 348 24.10 -12.18 -10.12
C TYR A 348 25.59 -12.46 -10.31
N GLU A 349 26.30 -12.46 -9.20
CA GLU A 349 27.69 -12.87 -9.10
C GLU A 349 27.87 -13.90 -7.97
N SER A 350 28.91 -14.72 -8.06
CA SER A 350 29.18 -15.68 -6.99
C SER A 350 29.57 -14.93 -5.72
N SER A 351 28.98 -15.26 -4.57
CA SER A 351 29.31 -14.66 -3.28
C SER A 351 30.81 -14.76 -2.97
N ALA A 352 31.46 -15.86 -3.36
CA ALA A 352 32.91 -16.02 -3.22
C ALA A 352 33.69 -15.01 -4.09
N LYS A 353 33.26 -14.78 -5.33
CA LYS A 353 33.89 -13.80 -6.23
C LYS A 353 33.64 -12.36 -5.76
N SER A 354 32.43 -12.05 -5.31
CA SER A 354 32.09 -10.74 -4.76
C SER A 354 33.02 -10.38 -3.59
N LYS A 355 33.26 -11.31 -2.65
CA LYS A 355 34.17 -11.12 -1.52
C LYS A 355 35.60 -10.84 -1.97
N VAL A 356 36.08 -11.54 -3.01
CA VAL A 356 37.44 -11.37 -3.53
C VAL A 356 37.60 -10.05 -4.28
N GLU A 357 36.69 -9.73 -5.22
CA GLU A 357 36.77 -8.48 -5.99
C GLU A 357 36.57 -7.24 -5.10
N LEU A 358 35.72 -7.33 -4.09
CA LEU A 358 35.54 -6.26 -3.09
C LEU A 358 36.77 -6.14 -2.17
N CYS A 359 37.38 -7.25 -1.75
CA CYS A 359 38.64 -7.23 -0.97
C CYS A 359 39.77 -6.58 -1.78
N GLU A 360 39.92 -6.91 -3.06
CA GLU A 360 40.93 -6.28 -3.93
C GLU A 360 40.70 -4.78 -4.15
N LYS A 361 39.43 -4.34 -4.26
CA LYS A 361 39.08 -2.91 -4.31
C LYS A 361 39.38 -2.20 -2.99
N SER A 362 39.09 -2.84 -1.85
CA SER A 362 39.39 -2.32 -0.52
C SER A 362 40.90 -2.08 -0.33
N GLU A 363 41.73 -3.04 -0.72
CA GLU A 363 43.18 -2.93 -0.60
C GLU A 363 43.77 -1.84 -1.49
N LYS A 364 43.22 -1.66 -2.70
CA LYS A 364 43.65 -0.59 -3.61
C LYS A 364 43.29 0.79 -3.04
N SER A 365 42.11 0.93 -2.43
CA SER A 365 41.68 2.17 -1.76
C SER A 365 42.51 2.50 -0.51
N GLU A 366 42.87 1.51 0.31
CA GLU A 366 43.75 1.74 1.46
C GLU A 366 45.18 2.09 1.06
N LYS A 367 45.69 1.45 -0.01
CA LYS A 367 47.03 1.73 -0.55
C LYS A 367 47.11 3.15 -1.12
N SER A 368 46.06 3.65 -1.77
CA SER A 368 46.00 5.04 -2.25
C SER A 368 45.88 6.04 -1.09
N GLU A 369 45.09 5.74 -0.06
CA GLU A 369 44.94 6.60 1.12
C GLU A 369 46.24 6.70 1.94
N LYS A 370 46.94 5.58 2.14
CA LYS A 370 48.27 5.55 2.79
C LYS A 370 49.32 6.34 1.99
N LYS A 371 49.22 6.37 0.66
CA LYS A 371 50.11 7.15 -0.21
C LYS A 371 49.80 8.65 -0.12
N SER A 372 48.53 9.03 -0.12
CA SER A 372 48.09 10.43 0.05
C SER A 372 48.49 11.01 1.42
N ARG A 373 48.28 10.24 2.51
CA ARG A 373 48.70 10.65 3.87
C ARG A 373 50.21 10.80 4.02
N LYS A 374 51.01 10.03 3.29
CA LYS A 374 52.48 10.18 3.27
C LYS A 374 52.91 11.45 2.52
N SER A 375 52.26 11.78 1.40
CA SER A 375 52.53 13.01 0.66
C SER A 375 52.19 14.26 1.48
N ALA A 376 51.03 14.28 2.16
CA ALA A 376 50.62 15.40 3.01
C ALA A 376 51.55 15.62 4.21
N LYS A 377 52.07 14.54 4.82
CA LYS A 377 53.09 14.63 5.89
C LYS A 377 54.44 15.16 5.39
N ASN A 378 54.83 14.82 4.16
CA ASN A 378 56.07 15.33 3.56
C ASN A 378 55.97 16.81 3.23
N GLU A 379 54.81 17.30 2.79
CA GLU A 379 54.59 18.73 2.54
C GLU A 379 54.56 19.54 3.84
N GLN A 380 53.94 19.03 4.91
CA GLN A 380 53.95 19.68 6.22
C GLN A 380 55.36 19.73 6.83
N SER A 381 56.15 18.66 6.70
CA SER A 381 57.55 18.64 7.14
C SER A 381 58.46 19.56 6.32
N ALA A 382 58.15 19.82 5.05
CA ALA A 382 58.92 20.74 4.20
C ALA A 382 58.64 22.23 4.51
N VAL A 383 57.46 22.53 5.06
CA VAL A 383 57.10 23.89 5.51
C VAL A 383 57.73 24.21 6.87
N GLU A 384 57.89 23.21 7.76
CA GLU A 384 58.45 23.39 9.11
C GLU A 384 59.98 23.59 9.12
N ILE A 385 60.68 23.32 8.00
CA ILE A 385 62.14 23.53 7.85
C ILE A 385 62.47 24.91 7.25
N ARG A 386 61.45 25.73 6.93
CA ARG A 386 61.63 27.05 6.28
C ARG A 386 61.43 28.26 7.20
N PHE A 387 61.49 28.09 8.51
CA PHE A 387 61.52 29.21 9.48
C PHE A 387 62.81 29.24 10.29
#